data_AF-A0A7S2C418-F1
#
_entry.id   AF-A0A7S2C418-F1
#
_cell.length_a   1.000
_cell.length_b   1.000
_cell.length_c   1.000
_cell.angle_alpha   90.00
_cell.angle_beta   90.00
_cell.angle_gamma   90.00
#
_symmetry.space_group_name_H-M   'P 1'
#
loop_
_entity.id
_entity.type
_entity.pdbx_description
1 polymer ?
#
loop_
_entity_poly.entity_id
_entity_poly.type
_entity_poly.pdbx_seq_one_letter_code
_entity_poly.pdbx_strand_id
1 'polypeptide(L)'
;MASTAVGCVALILGYRPADISTFQLRYQGDALSSPEGVEIASHIVFPPPPSPNPPPPVPPHHQIAALFVSDVIDTTVQLPDVLPPEDYFPGWAFLALGLVIQMQYFFSNLVAPSEAIGILFIMINKMLSGDITKFLKVFIIILINYGFAMYIAYPHTGSFSQPLISPSFNSLINALQAMVEMAVLGEKISVYIYPQYFEELNTAQTLEIGGYLLLL
;
A
#
# COMPACT_ATOMS: atom_id res chain seq x y z
N MET A 1 2.47 -34.09 5.60
CA MET A 1 3.34 -33.27 6.47
C MET A 1 3.93 -32.05 5.75
N ALA A 2 3.24 -31.45 4.76
CA ALA A 2 3.71 -30.26 4.04
C ALA A 2 2.91 -28.98 4.36
N SER A 3 1.84 -29.07 5.18
CA SER A 3 1.00 -27.91 5.53
C SER A 3 1.66 -26.96 6.54
N THR A 4 2.73 -27.37 7.21
CA THR A 4 3.46 -26.56 8.18
C THR A 4 4.40 -25.53 7.53
N ALA A 5 4.83 -25.75 6.28
CA ALA A 5 5.76 -24.84 5.60
C ALA A 5 5.09 -23.54 5.11
N VAL A 6 3.80 -23.59 4.75
CA VAL A 6 3.03 -22.40 4.29
C VAL A 6 2.75 -21.44 5.44
N GLY A 7 2.58 -21.95 6.67
CA GLY A 7 2.41 -21.14 7.87
C GLY A 7 3.67 -20.34 8.27
N CYS A 8 4.86 -20.82 7.94
CA CYS A 8 6.12 -20.13 8.28
C CYS A 8 6.42 -18.93 7.36
N VAL A 9 5.97 -18.95 6.10
CA VAL A 9 6.17 -17.82 5.17
C VAL A 9 5.28 -16.63 5.55
N ALA A 10 4.07 -16.88 6.05
CA ALA A 10 3.18 -15.84 6.59
C ALA A 10 3.74 -15.19 7.88
N LEU A 11 4.51 -15.93 8.69
CA LEU A 11 5.20 -15.40 9.88
C LEU A 11 6.46 -14.59 9.54
N ILE A 12 7.13 -14.90 8.42
CA ILE A 12 8.36 -14.20 7.98
C ILE A 12 8.03 -12.91 7.20
N LEU A 13 6.89 -12.86 6.50
CA LEU A 13 6.51 -11.71 5.67
C LEU A 13 5.83 -10.56 6.42
N GLY A 14 5.73 -10.61 7.75
CA GLY A 14 5.43 -9.44 8.59
C GLY A 14 4.38 -8.50 8.00
N TYR A 15 3.25 -9.05 7.56
CA TYR A 15 2.26 -8.32 6.80
C TYR A 15 1.69 -7.20 7.67
N ARG A 16 2.06 -5.95 7.35
CA ARG A 16 1.50 -4.73 7.94
C ARG A 16 0.57 -4.07 6.92
N PRO A 17 -0.70 -4.51 6.77
CA PRO A 17 -1.69 -3.76 6.02
C PRO A 17 -2.44 -2.86 7.00
N ALA A 18 -2.10 -1.58 7.06
CA ALA A 18 -3.04 -0.47 7.25
C ALA A 18 -2.27 0.83 7.47
N ASP A 19 -1.80 1.44 6.39
CA ASP A 19 -1.59 2.91 6.32
C ASP A 19 -1.91 3.47 4.93
N ILE A 20 -2.59 2.71 4.06
CA ILE A 20 -2.96 3.19 2.72
C ILE A 20 -4.01 4.32 2.81
N SER A 21 -4.85 4.34 3.85
CA SER A 21 -5.88 5.39 4.02
C SER A 21 -5.37 6.66 4.67
N THR A 22 -4.38 6.59 5.55
CA THR A 22 -3.80 7.75 6.27
C THR A 22 -2.78 8.49 5.42
N PHE A 23 -1.99 7.77 4.60
CA PHE A 23 -0.99 8.38 3.73
C PHE A 23 -1.61 9.18 2.57
N GLN A 24 -2.70 8.70 1.94
CA GLN A 24 -3.39 9.45 0.90
C GLN A 24 -4.09 10.71 1.45
N LEU A 25 -4.67 10.64 2.65
CA LEU A 25 -5.31 11.81 3.26
C LEU A 25 -4.29 12.90 3.66
N ARG A 26 -3.09 12.52 4.11
CA ARG A 26 -2.04 13.48 4.47
C ARG A 26 -1.42 14.13 3.22
N TYR A 27 -1.16 13.35 2.17
CA TYR A 27 -0.61 13.89 0.91
C TYR A 27 -1.61 14.79 0.18
N GLN A 28 -2.91 14.48 0.27
CA GLN A 28 -3.95 15.33 -0.29
C GLN A 28 -4.17 16.60 0.54
N GLY A 29 -3.98 16.55 1.86
CA GLY A 29 -3.98 17.73 2.74
C GLY A 29 -2.79 18.66 2.49
N ASP A 30 -1.59 18.11 2.29
CA ASP A 30 -0.37 18.91 2.07
C ASP A 30 -0.27 19.47 0.64
N ALA A 31 -0.83 18.78 -0.37
CA ALA A 31 -0.96 19.34 -1.72
C ALA A 31 -1.97 20.51 -1.81
N LEU A 32 -2.95 20.56 -0.90
CA LEU A 32 -3.94 21.63 -0.80
C LEU A 32 -3.46 22.82 0.06
N SER A 33 -2.35 22.68 0.80
CA SER A 33 -1.77 23.76 1.61
C SER A 33 -0.60 24.48 0.92
N SER A 34 -0.11 23.97 -0.21
CA SER A 34 0.84 24.68 -1.07
C SER A 34 0.13 25.78 -1.89
N PRO A 35 0.66 27.04 -1.91
CA PRO A 35 0.05 28.15 -2.63
C PRO A 35 -0.05 27.94 -4.15
N GLU A 36 0.67 26.96 -4.71
CA GLU A 36 0.58 26.60 -6.15
C GLU A 36 -0.61 25.66 -6.46
N GLY A 37 -1.14 24.92 -5.48
CA GLY A 37 -2.29 24.02 -5.67
C GLY A 37 -3.62 24.76 -5.88
N VAL A 38 -3.70 26.04 -5.48
CA VAL A 38 -4.89 26.87 -5.61
C VAL A 38 -5.10 27.37 -7.06
N GLU A 39 -4.04 27.51 -7.86
CA GLU A 39 -4.17 27.97 -9.24
C GLU A 39 -4.75 26.89 -10.17
N ILE A 40 -4.40 25.62 -9.98
CA ILE A 40 -4.86 24.54 -10.87
C ILE A 40 -6.32 24.16 -10.58
N ALA A 41 -6.79 24.29 -9.33
CA ALA A 41 -8.20 24.06 -8.98
C ALA A 41 -9.15 25.15 -9.50
N SER A 42 -8.63 26.31 -9.91
CA SER A 42 -9.44 27.42 -10.44
C SER A 42 -9.83 27.28 -11.92
N HIS A 43 -9.24 26.32 -12.64
CA HIS A 43 -9.50 26.12 -14.08
C HIS A 43 -10.58 25.08 -14.40
N ILE A 44 -11.19 24.43 -13.40
CA ILE A 44 -12.40 23.61 -13.60
C ILE A 44 -13.62 24.55 -13.59
N VAL A 45 -13.83 25.22 -14.72
CA VAL A 45 -15.00 26.06 -14.99
C VAL A 45 -16.22 25.16 -15.13
N PHE A 46 -16.95 24.94 -14.03
CA PHE A 46 -18.33 24.47 -14.12
C PHE A 46 -19.19 25.58 -14.72
N PRO A 47 -20.09 25.28 -15.67
CA PRO A 47 -21.05 26.28 -16.14
C PRO A 47 -21.88 26.78 -14.94
N PRO A 48 -22.14 28.09 -14.85
CA PRO A 48 -22.90 28.65 -13.74
C PRO A 48 -24.28 27.98 -13.67
N PRO A 49 -24.75 27.58 -12.48
CA PRO A 49 -26.08 27.04 -12.33
C PRO A 49 -27.12 28.06 -12.84
N PRO A 50 -28.23 27.59 -13.45
CA PRO A 50 -29.29 28.47 -13.92
C PRO A 50 -29.79 29.35 -12.77
N SER A 51 -29.99 30.63 -13.07
CA SER A 51 -30.39 31.65 -12.09
C SER A 51 -31.59 31.17 -11.28
N PRO A 52 -31.56 31.23 -9.93
CA PRO A 52 -32.68 30.84 -9.12
C PRO A 52 -33.86 31.78 -9.39
N ASN A 53 -35.05 31.20 -9.53
CA ASN A 53 -36.29 31.96 -9.65
C ASN A 53 -36.38 32.99 -8.50
N PRO A 54 -36.93 34.19 -8.76
CA PRO A 54 -37.08 35.21 -7.74
C PRO A 54 -37.89 34.66 -6.56
N PRO A 55 -37.42 34.85 -5.31
CA PRO A 55 -38.13 34.37 -4.15
C PRO A 55 -39.48 35.09 -4.02
N PRO A 56 -40.53 34.39 -3.54
CA PRO A 56 -41.81 35.03 -3.26
C PRO A 56 -41.65 36.14 -2.20
N PRO A 57 -42.48 37.19 -2.24
CA PRO A 57 -42.39 38.31 -1.32
C PRO A 57 -42.55 37.84 0.13
N VAL A 58 -41.52 38.10 0.93
CA VAL A 58 -41.45 37.78 2.36
C VAL A 58 -42.47 38.66 3.10
N PRO A 59 -43.40 38.09 3.89
CA PRO A 59 -44.27 38.87 4.76
C PRO A 59 -43.45 39.50 5.90
N PRO A 60 -43.78 40.72 6.36
CA PRO A 60 -43.12 41.33 7.51
C PRO A 60 -43.57 40.61 8.80
N HIS A 61 -42.82 40.81 9.88
CA HIS A 61 -43.01 40.27 11.26
C HIS A 61 -42.22 38.96 11.51
N HIS A 62 -41.31 38.82 12.49
CA HIS A 62 -40.94 39.61 13.66
C HIS A 62 -39.44 39.46 13.94
N GLN A 63 -38.77 40.57 14.22
CA GLN A 63 -37.40 40.62 14.76
C GLN A 63 -37.41 40.32 16.27
N ILE A 64 -37.45 39.05 16.70
CA ILE A 64 -37.11 38.70 18.10
C ILE A 64 -36.53 37.28 18.13
N ALA A 65 -35.21 37.12 17.92
CA ALA A 65 -34.40 36.02 18.44
C ALA A 65 -32.98 36.07 17.84
N ALA A 66 -32.16 37.04 18.26
CA ALA A 66 -30.73 37.09 17.90
C ALA A 66 -29.87 37.40 19.12
N LEU A 67 -30.16 36.75 20.26
CA LEU A 67 -29.44 37.00 21.52
C LEU A 67 -29.12 35.74 22.34
N PHE A 68 -29.20 34.54 21.75
CA PHE A 68 -28.96 33.29 22.50
C PHE A 68 -28.20 32.19 21.71
N VAL A 69 -27.40 32.54 20.69
CA VAL A 69 -26.66 31.52 19.89
C VAL A 69 -25.14 31.66 19.97
N SER A 70 -24.60 32.53 20.84
CA SER A 70 -23.15 32.79 20.88
C SER A 70 -22.34 31.97 21.89
N ASP A 71 -22.97 31.23 22.80
CA ASP A 71 -22.25 30.53 23.89
C ASP A 71 -22.18 28.98 23.74
N VAL A 72 -22.54 28.42 22.59
CA VAL A 72 -22.63 26.95 22.39
C VAL A 72 -21.70 26.41 21.28
N ILE A 73 -20.72 27.19 20.81
CA ILE A 73 -19.84 26.79 19.68
C ILE A 73 -18.34 26.77 20.03
N ASP A 74 -17.96 26.75 21.32
CA ASP A 74 -16.54 26.65 21.72
C ASP A 74 -16.19 25.40 22.55
N THR A 75 -17.06 24.39 22.54
CA THR A 75 -16.64 23.03 22.88
C THR A 75 -15.98 22.40 21.65
N THR A 76 -14.78 22.87 21.31
CA THR A 76 -13.83 22.05 20.54
C THR A 76 -13.63 20.79 21.35
N VAL A 77 -14.31 19.70 20.95
CA VAL A 77 -14.04 18.36 21.43
C VAL A 77 -12.60 18.08 21.06
N GLN A 78 -11.67 18.36 21.97
CA GLN A 78 -10.31 17.87 21.89
C GLN A 78 -10.44 16.35 21.93
N LEU A 79 -10.43 15.73 20.75
CA LEU A 79 -10.14 14.31 20.68
C LEU A 79 -8.81 14.13 21.41
N PRO A 80 -8.70 13.20 22.36
CA PRO A 80 -7.44 12.96 23.05
C PRO A 80 -6.37 12.66 21.99
N ASP A 81 -5.36 13.54 21.89
CA ASP A 81 -4.20 13.41 20.98
C ASP A 81 -3.32 12.19 21.29
N VAL A 82 -3.67 11.43 22.31
CA VAL A 82 -3.00 10.17 22.66
C VAL A 82 -3.68 9.06 21.87
N LEU A 83 -3.25 8.91 20.61
CA LEU A 83 -3.45 7.66 19.89
C LEU A 83 -2.98 6.52 20.80
N PRO A 84 -3.82 5.49 21.05
CA PRO A 84 -3.39 4.35 21.83
C PRO A 84 -2.14 3.75 21.16
N PRO A 85 -1.18 3.22 21.94
CA PRO A 85 0.04 2.65 21.39
C PRO A 85 -0.33 1.61 20.33
N GLU A 86 0.16 1.82 19.10
CA GLU A 86 -0.13 1.01 17.91
C GLU A 86 0.45 -0.41 17.95
N ASP A 87 0.74 -0.94 19.13
CA ASP A 87 1.12 -2.34 19.34
C ASP A 87 -0.14 -3.24 19.29
N TYR A 88 -0.95 -3.07 18.25
CA TYR A 88 -2.04 -3.97 17.95
C TYR A 88 -1.43 -5.23 17.35
N PHE A 89 -1.20 -6.23 18.20
CA PHE A 89 -0.91 -7.59 17.74
C PHE A 89 -1.96 -7.95 16.68
N PRO A 90 -1.57 -8.28 15.43
CA PRO A 90 -2.51 -8.41 14.32
C PRO A 90 -3.31 -9.72 14.45
N GLY A 91 -4.20 -9.79 15.44
CA GLY A 91 -5.04 -10.96 15.73
C GLY A 91 -5.93 -11.34 14.54
N TRP A 92 -6.31 -10.35 13.73
CA TRP A 92 -7.04 -10.56 12.48
C TRP A 92 -6.24 -11.39 11.47
N ALA A 93 -4.90 -11.26 11.44
CA ALA A 93 -4.05 -12.02 10.51
C ALA A 93 -4.04 -13.51 10.88
N PHE A 94 -3.95 -13.81 12.19
CA PHE A 94 -4.04 -15.17 12.69
C PHE A 94 -5.43 -15.78 12.46
N LEU A 95 -6.48 -14.99 12.64
CA LEU A 95 -7.86 -15.43 12.35
C LEU A 95 -8.02 -15.75 10.86
N ALA A 96 -7.54 -14.87 9.97
CA ALA A 96 -7.57 -15.08 8.53
C ALA A 96 -6.78 -16.34 8.13
N LEU A 97 -5.58 -16.54 8.69
CA LEU A 97 -4.77 -17.72 8.45
C LEU A 97 -5.47 -19.00 8.93
N GLY A 98 -6.06 -18.97 10.13
CA GLY A 98 -6.84 -20.09 10.66
C GLY A 98 -8.02 -20.46 9.76
N LEU A 99 -8.73 -19.46 9.24
CA LEU A 99 -9.85 -19.65 8.31
C LEU A 99 -9.38 -20.29 6.99
N VAL A 100 -8.27 -19.83 6.41
CA VAL A 100 -7.69 -20.42 5.19
C VAL A 100 -7.33 -21.90 5.40
N ILE A 101 -6.72 -22.24 6.55
CA ILE A 101 -6.37 -23.62 6.88
C ILE A 101 -7.65 -24.47 7.05
N GLN A 102 -8.67 -23.94 7.72
CA GLN A 102 -9.94 -24.65 7.92
C GLN A 102 -10.69 -24.88 6.60
N MET A 103 -10.67 -23.91 5.68
CA MET A 103 -11.28 -24.06 4.36
C MET A 103 -10.62 -25.18 3.56
N GLN A 104 -9.29 -25.31 3.61
CA GLN A 104 -8.59 -26.43 2.96
C GLN A 104 -9.07 -27.80 3.46
N TYR A 105 -9.26 -27.94 4.78
CA TYR A 105 -9.78 -29.18 5.37
C TYR A 105 -11.24 -29.44 4.98
N PHE A 106 -12.07 -28.39 4.97
CA PHE A 106 -13.46 -28.47 4.53
C PHE A 106 -13.56 -28.96 3.08
N PHE A 107 -12.78 -28.40 2.15
CA PHE A 107 -12.74 -28.86 0.76
C PHE A 107 -12.29 -30.32 0.64
N SER A 108 -11.29 -30.74 1.42
CA SER A 108 -10.85 -32.14 1.42
C SER A 108 -11.97 -33.10 1.82
N ASN A 109 -12.80 -32.73 2.81
CA ASN A 109 -13.95 -33.53 3.24
C ASN A 109 -15.09 -33.50 2.23
N LEU A 110 -15.30 -32.36 1.55
CA LEU A 110 -16.35 -32.21 0.53
C LEU A 110 -16.04 -33.03 -0.74
N VAL A 111 -14.75 -33.21 -1.05
CA VAL A 111 -14.28 -33.99 -2.21
C VAL A 111 -14.21 -35.49 -1.92
N ALA A 112 -14.06 -35.90 -0.65
CA ALA A 112 -13.96 -37.30 -0.22
C ALA A 112 -15.07 -38.25 -0.75
N PRO A 113 -16.36 -37.87 -0.84
CA PRO A 113 -17.40 -38.78 -1.32
C PRO A 113 -17.36 -39.06 -2.84
N SER A 114 -16.62 -38.26 -3.63
CA SER A 114 -16.52 -38.46 -5.08
C SER A 114 -15.20 -39.12 -5.46
N GLU A 115 -15.27 -40.36 -5.93
CA GLU A 115 -14.08 -41.13 -6.36
C GLU A 115 -13.30 -40.41 -7.47
N ALA A 116 -13.99 -39.90 -8.49
CA ALA A 116 -13.36 -39.21 -9.62
C ALA A 116 -12.64 -37.92 -9.20
N ILE A 117 -13.25 -37.11 -8.33
CA ILE A 117 -12.67 -35.83 -7.88
C ILE A 117 -11.55 -36.09 -6.86
N GLY A 118 -11.67 -37.14 -6.03
CA GLY A 118 -10.63 -37.57 -5.12
C GLY A 118 -9.33 -37.95 -5.83
N ILE A 119 -9.42 -38.74 -6.92
CA ILE A 119 -8.24 -39.11 -7.73
C ILE A 119 -7.59 -37.87 -8.35
N LEU A 120 -8.40 -36.95 -8.89
CA LEU A 120 -7.90 -35.68 -9.44
C LEU A 120 -7.12 -34.88 -8.38
N PHE A 121 -7.67 -34.76 -7.17
CA PHE A 121 -7.04 -34.01 -6.08
C PHE A 121 -5.73 -34.65 -5.61
N ILE A 122 -5.67 -35.98 -5.53
CA ILE A 122 -4.44 -36.72 -5.21
C ILE A 122 -3.38 -36.47 -6.30
N MET A 123 -3.77 -36.51 -7.58
CA MET A 123 -2.87 -36.26 -8.70
C MET A 123 -2.32 -34.83 -8.68
N ILE A 124 -3.19 -33.83 -8.50
CA ILE A 124 -2.78 -32.41 -8.38
C ILE A 124 -1.78 -32.26 -7.23
N ASN A 125 -2.09 -32.79 -6.04
CA ASN A 125 -1.18 -32.68 -4.90
C ASN A 125 0.18 -33.35 -5.16
N LYS A 126 0.20 -34.47 -5.88
CA LYS A 126 1.46 -35.16 -6.22
C LYS A 126 2.30 -34.34 -7.21
N MET A 127 1.68 -33.77 -8.24
CA MET A 127 2.36 -32.89 -9.20
C MET A 127 2.84 -31.59 -8.54
N LEU A 128 2.00 -30.97 -7.71
CA LEU A 128 2.33 -29.72 -7.01
C LEU A 128 3.44 -29.92 -5.98
N SER A 129 3.42 -31.03 -5.22
CA SER A 129 4.45 -31.29 -4.21
C SER A 129 5.80 -31.66 -4.85
N GLY A 130 5.80 -32.48 -5.90
CA GLY A 130 7.02 -32.98 -6.53
C GLY A 130 7.75 -31.94 -7.36
N ASP A 131 7.05 -31.29 -8.28
CA ASP A 131 7.68 -30.46 -9.32
C ASP A 131 7.68 -28.98 -8.94
N ILE A 132 6.56 -28.47 -8.44
CA ILE A 132 6.45 -27.06 -8.00
C ILE A 132 7.41 -26.77 -6.84
N THR A 133 7.59 -27.67 -5.88
CA THR A 133 8.55 -27.43 -4.77
C THR A 133 9.99 -27.28 -5.28
N LYS A 134 10.40 -28.05 -6.29
CA LYS A 134 11.75 -27.94 -6.87
C LYS A 134 11.90 -26.62 -7.61
N PHE A 135 10.90 -26.25 -8.41
CA PHE A 135 10.87 -24.96 -9.09
C PHE A 135 10.89 -23.79 -8.09
N LEU A 136 10.07 -23.85 -7.05
CA LEU A 136 9.99 -22.81 -6.01
C LEU A 136 11.33 -22.60 -5.29
N LYS A 137 12.09 -23.67 -5.03
CA LYS A 137 13.44 -23.55 -4.45
C LYS A 137 14.39 -22.76 -5.36
N VAL A 138 14.42 -23.09 -6.66
CA VAL A 138 15.26 -22.37 -7.64
C VAL A 138 14.79 -20.92 -7.75
N PHE A 139 13.48 -20.71 -7.80
CA PHE A 139 12.87 -19.39 -7.85
C PHE A 139 13.24 -18.53 -6.64
N ILE A 140 13.21 -19.07 -5.41
CA ILE A 140 13.62 -18.34 -4.20
C ILE A 140 15.10 -17.95 -4.26
N ILE A 141 15.98 -18.83 -4.74
CA ILE A 141 17.41 -18.51 -4.89
C ILE A 141 17.60 -17.35 -5.86
N ILE A 142 16.92 -17.38 -7.01
CA ILE A 142 16.93 -16.29 -7.99
C ILE A 142 16.40 -15.01 -7.35
N LEU A 143 15.25 -15.08 -6.68
CA LEU A 143 14.61 -13.93 -6.04
C LEU A 143 15.53 -13.26 -5.01
N ILE A 144 16.21 -14.04 -4.17
CA ILE A 144 17.16 -13.52 -3.18
C ILE A 144 18.37 -12.89 -3.87
N ASN A 145 18.99 -13.58 -4.84
CA ASN A 145 20.17 -13.05 -5.55
C ASN A 145 19.87 -11.74 -6.28
N TYR A 146 18.74 -11.69 -7.01
CA TYR A 146 18.31 -10.48 -7.69
C TYR A 146 17.85 -9.40 -6.71
N GLY A 147 17.21 -9.76 -5.60
CA GLY A 147 16.86 -8.82 -4.54
C GLY A 147 18.09 -8.12 -3.95
N PHE A 148 19.17 -8.88 -3.68
CA PHE A 148 20.45 -8.30 -3.26
C PHE A 148 21.08 -7.43 -4.35
N ALA A 149 21.06 -7.88 -5.60
CA ALA A 149 21.59 -7.10 -6.72
C ALA A 149 20.85 -5.75 -6.85
N MET A 150 19.52 -5.74 -6.74
CA MET A 150 18.71 -4.52 -6.76
C MET A 150 18.98 -3.64 -5.54
N TYR A 151 19.09 -4.22 -4.35
CA TYR A 151 19.45 -3.47 -3.14
C TYR A 151 20.81 -2.77 -3.24
N ILE A 152 21.80 -3.39 -3.89
CA ILE A 152 23.14 -2.81 -4.09
C ILE A 152 23.13 -1.79 -5.24
N ALA A 153 22.43 -2.10 -6.35
CA ALA A 153 22.45 -1.27 -7.55
C ALA A 153 21.64 0.02 -7.41
N TYR A 154 20.62 0.05 -6.54
CA TYR A 154 19.85 1.26 -6.29
C TYR A 154 20.50 2.05 -5.15
N PRO A 155 21.01 3.26 -5.42
CA PRO A 155 21.70 4.05 -4.42
C PRO A 155 20.74 4.46 -3.32
N HIS A 156 21.20 4.39 -2.07
CA HIS A 156 20.45 4.86 -0.93
C HIS A 156 20.46 6.39 -0.96
N THR A 157 19.35 7.02 -1.35
CA THR A 157 19.19 8.46 -1.18
C THR A 157 19.19 8.73 0.32
N GLY A 158 20.19 9.48 0.79
CA GLY A 158 20.55 9.60 2.22
C GLY A 158 19.49 10.23 3.14
N SER A 159 18.31 10.58 2.63
CA SER A 159 17.16 10.99 3.43
C SER A 159 16.20 9.82 3.61
N PHE A 160 16.14 9.29 4.84
CA PHE A 160 15.19 8.26 5.27
C PHE A 160 13.71 8.63 5.04
N SER A 161 13.41 9.91 4.81
CA SER A 161 12.08 10.50 4.86
C SER A 161 11.43 10.75 3.51
N GLN A 162 12.11 10.48 2.40
CA GLN A 162 11.60 10.80 1.08
C GLN A 162 11.54 9.57 0.18
N PRO A 163 10.47 8.75 0.27
CA PRO A 163 10.14 7.76 -0.75
C PRO A 163 9.63 8.48 -1.99
N LEU A 164 10.46 9.28 -2.64
CA LEU A 164 10.07 9.95 -3.87
C LEU A 164 10.29 9.03 -5.06
N ILE A 165 9.25 8.23 -5.31
CA ILE A 165 8.78 7.83 -6.64
C ILE A 165 9.39 6.54 -7.25
N SER A 166 10.06 5.70 -6.48
CA SER A 166 10.30 4.29 -6.84
C SER A 166 9.85 3.37 -5.71
N PRO A 167 9.55 2.08 -5.98
CA PRO A 167 9.40 1.11 -4.89
C PRO A 167 10.64 1.25 -4.01
N SER A 168 10.42 1.28 -2.70
CA SER A 168 11.47 1.64 -1.75
C SER A 168 12.55 0.55 -1.71
N PHE A 169 13.48 0.52 -2.67
CA PHE A 169 14.62 -0.40 -2.67
C PHE A 169 15.65 -0.05 -1.59
N ASN A 170 15.43 1.05 -0.86
CA ASN A 170 16.25 1.51 0.27
C ASN A 170 16.30 0.53 1.45
N SER A 171 15.43 -0.48 1.49
CA SER A 171 15.52 -1.57 2.45
C SER A 171 15.50 -2.92 1.74
N LEU A 172 16.30 -3.87 2.22
CA LEU A 172 16.35 -5.21 1.67
C LEU A 172 14.98 -5.89 1.68
N ILE A 173 14.18 -5.67 2.72
CA ILE A 173 12.83 -6.24 2.86
C ILE A 173 11.91 -5.70 1.77
N ASN A 174 11.93 -4.40 1.55
CA ASN A 174 11.08 -3.76 0.54
C ASN A 174 11.56 -4.10 -0.88
N ALA A 175 12.86 -4.27 -1.09
CA ALA A 175 13.42 -4.75 -2.34
C ALA A 175 12.95 -6.19 -2.66
N LEU A 176 13.03 -7.09 -1.68
CA LEU A 176 12.51 -8.46 -1.82
C LEU A 176 11.00 -8.47 -2.03
N GLN A 177 10.25 -7.63 -1.31
CA GLN A 177 8.81 -7.48 -1.49
C GLN A 177 8.48 -7.02 -2.92
N ALA A 178 9.14 -5.98 -3.43
CA ALA A 178 8.95 -5.49 -4.79
C ALA A 178 9.29 -6.56 -5.85
N MET A 179 10.30 -7.39 -5.60
CA MET A 179 10.62 -8.54 -6.47
C MET A 179 9.54 -9.62 -6.44
N VAL A 180 8.94 -9.90 -5.26
CA VAL A 180 7.80 -10.82 -5.13
C VAL A 180 6.60 -10.25 -5.88
N GLU A 181 6.29 -8.98 -5.69
CA GLU A 181 5.18 -8.29 -6.37
C GLU A 181 5.36 -8.34 -7.89
N MET A 182 6.56 -8.01 -8.40
CA MET A 182 6.88 -8.11 -9.82
C MET A 182 6.71 -9.53 -10.34
N ALA A 183 7.16 -10.54 -9.60
CA ALA A 183 7.09 -11.92 -10.05
C ALA A 183 5.67 -12.52 -10.00
N VAL A 184 4.83 -12.09 -9.05
CA VAL A 184 3.45 -12.59 -8.88
C VAL A 184 2.46 -11.82 -9.75
N LEU A 185 2.58 -10.50 -9.82
CA LEU A 185 1.67 -9.63 -10.57
C LEU A 185 2.07 -9.51 -12.04
N GLY A 186 3.34 -9.77 -12.37
CA GLY A 186 3.88 -9.57 -13.73
C GLY A 186 3.90 -8.09 -14.14
N GLU A 187 3.70 -7.18 -13.19
CA GLU A 187 3.63 -5.75 -13.45
C GLU A 187 5.04 -5.18 -13.64
N LYS A 188 5.17 -4.28 -14.62
CA LYS A 188 6.42 -3.55 -14.85
C LYS A 188 6.51 -2.42 -13.84
N ILE A 189 7.52 -2.47 -12.99
CA ILE A 189 7.86 -1.35 -12.11
C ILE A 189 8.34 -0.19 -12.98
N SER A 190 7.55 0.87 -13.06
CA SER A 190 7.97 2.12 -13.72
C SER A 190 8.95 2.86 -12.81
N VAL A 191 10.20 2.98 -13.26
CA VAL A 191 11.21 3.81 -12.61
C VAL A 191 11.14 5.20 -13.24
N TYR A 192 10.63 6.18 -12.49
CA TYR A 192 10.62 7.57 -12.95
C TYR A 192 11.85 8.29 -12.38
N ILE A 193 12.76 8.65 -13.27
CA ILE A 193 13.94 9.44 -12.93
C ILE A 193 13.59 10.91 -13.17
N TYR A 194 13.37 11.68 -12.10
CA TYR A 194 13.15 13.12 -12.21
C TYR A 194 14.47 13.87 -12.10
N PRO A 195 14.77 14.78 -13.04
CA PRO A 195 16.03 15.52 -13.05
C PRO A 195 16.27 16.36 -11.79
N GLN A 196 15.20 16.88 -11.19
CA GLN A 196 15.24 17.77 -10.03
C GLN A 196 15.88 17.14 -8.79
N TYR A 197 15.85 15.81 -8.65
CA TYR A 197 16.46 15.14 -7.50
C TYR A 197 17.98 14.96 -7.64
N PHE A 198 18.56 15.19 -8.82
CA PHE A 198 20.02 15.13 -8.96
C PHE A 198 20.72 16.33 -8.31
N GLU A 199 20.01 17.42 -8.07
CA GLU A 199 20.57 18.63 -7.46
C GLU A 199 20.85 18.46 -5.95
N GLU A 200 20.12 17.56 -5.29
CA GLU A 200 20.29 17.26 -3.86
C GLU A 200 21.32 16.15 -3.58
N LEU A 201 21.86 15.51 -4.62
CA LEU A 201 22.81 14.41 -4.47
C LEU A 201 24.22 14.91 -4.17
N ASN A 202 24.90 14.19 -3.28
CA ASN A 202 26.33 14.42 -3.03
C ASN A 202 27.15 14.03 -4.27
N THR A 203 28.28 14.71 -4.53
CA THR A 203 29.19 14.44 -5.65
C THR A 203 29.58 12.97 -5.79
N ALA A 204 29.73 12.26 -4.66
CA ALA A 204 30.01 10.82 -4.66
C ALA A 204 28.85 9.98 -5.25
N GLN A 205 27.61 10.31 -4.88
CA GLN A 205 26.41 9.64 -5.38
C GLN A 205 26.18 9.95 -6.86
N THR A 206 26.46 11.19 -7.28
CA THR A 206 26.40 11.59 -8.69
C THR A 206 27.39 10.79 -9.54
N LEU A 207 28.61 10.58 -9.05
CA LEU A 207 29.62 9.78 -9.74
C LEU A 207 29.23 8.30 -9.79
N GLU A 208 28.68 7.76 -8.70
CA GLU A 208 28.17 6.39 -8.61
C GLU A 208 27.03 6.14 -9.61
N ILE A 209 26.02 7.01 -9.65
CA ILE A 209 24.91 6.94 -10.62
C ILE A 209 25.43 7.12 -12.05
N GLY A 210 26.36 8.04 -12.28
CA GLY A 210 27.00 8.22 -13.58
C GLY A 210 27.74 6.96 -14.04
N GLY A 211 28.41 6.26 -13.12
CA GLY A 211 29.04 4.97 -13.38
C GLY A 211 28.03 3.88 -13.76
N TYR A 212 26.89 3.80 -13.05
CA TYR A 212 25.82 2.86 -13.36
C TYR A 212 25.17 3.14 -14.72
N LEU A 213 24.88 4.41 -15.04
CA LEU A 213 24.33 4.79 -16.34
C LEU A 213 25.29 4.55 -17.50
N LEU A 214 26.61 4.64 -17.28
CA LEU A 214 27.61 4.39 -18.32
C LEU A 214 27.77 2.88 -18.60
N LEU A 215 27.53 2.04 -17.60
CA LEU A 215 27.60 0.58 -17.71
C LEU A 215 26.34 -0.06 -18.31
N LEU A 216 25.22 0.66 -18.32
CA LEU A 216 23.90 0.18 -18.75
C LEU A 216 23.65 0.51 -20.23
#